data_AF-A0AAN7S988-F1
#
_entry.id   AF-A0AAN7S988-F1
#
_cell.length_a   1.000
_cell.length_b   1.000
_cell.length_c   1.000
_cell.angle_alpha   90.00
_cell.angle_beta   90.00
_cell.angle_gamma   90.00
#
_symmetry.space_group_name_H-M   'P 1'
#
loop_
_entity.id
_entity.type
_entity.pdbx_description
1 polymer ?
#
loop_
_entity_poly.entity_id
_entity_poly.type
_entity_poly.pdbx_seq_one_letter_code
_entity_poly.pdbx_strand_id
1 'polypeptide(L)'
;MPVIVKGVCKDWAATRKWNIDYFLETIPDKDVTVAITPNGYADGIAKIKIDNDTLDFFVMPEERTMKMKEFLQNMLNPKENFICYIQRQNSNLTEDFEELIGDIEIELTWANDIFTKNPDAINFWMGDTRAVTSMHKDPYENIYCVIDGYKDFILIPPSDLPNVPYKQYPVGVFKNVTTENYGVEPSLSRDQISLENNRQDNNERKDAVFPKYEMLSWVAIDPLNPDLNLYPGFEKANVYNVRLNKGDCLYLPSLWFHHVRQSHCCIAVNYWYDMEYDIKYCYYKMLESLCIN
;
A
#
# COMPACT_ATOMS: atom_id res chain seq x y z
N MET A 1 17.79 6.51 8.84
CA MET A 1 17.33 7.66 8.03
C MET A 1 17.22 7.21 6.58
N PRO A 2 16.27 7.74 5.81
CA PRO A 2 16.12 7.38 4.41
C PRO A 2 17.31 7.87 3.58
N VAL A 3 17.71 7.05 2.60
CA VAL A 3 18.84 7.34 1.70
C VAL A 3 18.47 6.92 0.29
N ILE A 4 18.71 7.80 -0.67
CA ILE A 4 18.65 7.46 -2.10
C ILE A 4 20.04 7.01 -2.53
N VAL A 5 20.15 5.80 -3.05
CA VAL A 5 21.35 5.30 -3.69
C VAL A 5 21.09 5.30 -5.20
N LYS A 6 21.76 6.19 -5.92
CA LYS A 6 21.51 6.41 -7.35
C LYS A 6 22.11 5.30 -8.20
N GLY A 7 21.32 4.81 -9.16
CA GLY A 7 21.80 3.87 -10.17
C GLY A 7 22.15 2.47 -9.65
N VAL A 8 21.60 2.01 -8.52
CA VAL A 8 21.85 0.66 -7.97
C VAL A 8 21.33 -0.42 -8.91
N CYS A 9 20.10 -0.29 -9.38
CA CYS A 9 19.48 -1.28 -10.26
C CYS A 9 19.62 -0.92 -11.75
N LYS A 10 20.43 0.10 -12.10
CA LYS A 10 20.55 0.58 -13.50
C LYS A 10 21.05 -0.51 -14.45
N ASP A 11 21.89 -1.41 -13.93
CA ASP A 11 22.56 -2.46 -14.71
C ASP A 11 21.82 -3.80 -14.66
N TRP A 12 20.69 -3.88 -13.96
CA TRP A 12 19.82 -5.06 -13.97
C TRP A 12 19.23 -5.29 -15.35
N ALA A 13 19.00 -6.56 -15.71
CA ALA A 13 18.35 -6.87 -16.98
C ALA A 13 16.92 -6.30 -17.01
N ALA A 14 16.22 -6.30 -15.87
CA ALA A 14 14.89 -5.71 -15.71
C ALA A 14 14.85 -4.25 -16.19
N THR A 15 15.80 -3.41 -15.76
CA THR A 15 15.84 -1.98 -16.13
C THR A 15 16.04 -1.74 -17.63
N ARG A 16 16.58 -2.72 -18.36
CA ARG A 16 16.72 -2.69 -19.82
C ARG A 16 15.55 -3.33 -20.57
N LYS A 17 14.97 -4.39 -20.02
CA LYS A 17 13.97 -5.22 -20.70
C LYS A 17 12.54 -4.83 -20.36
N TRP A 18 12.23 -4.64 -19.08
CA TRP A 18 10.87 -4.54 -18.60
C TRP A 18 10.21 -3.25 -19.07
N ASN A 19 9.14 -3.42 -19.82
CA ASN A 19 8.20 -2.41 -20.28
C ASN A 19 6.93 -3.14 -20.76
N ILE A 20 5.96 -2.39 -21.25
CA ILE A 20 4.69 -2.95 -21.73
C ILE A 20 4.91 -3.98 -22.85
N ASP A 21 5.74 -3.65 -23.85
CA ASP A 21 5.97 -4.53 -25.01
C ASP A 21 6.61 -5.85 -24.60
N TYR A 22 7.61 -5.79 -23.71
CA TYR A 22 8.25 -6.98 -23.15
C TYR A 22 7.26 -7.91 -22.46
N PHE A 23 6.38 -7.36 -21.60
CA PHE A 23 5.39 -8.20 -20.90
C PHE A 23 4.28 -8.71 -21.83
N LEU A 24 3.93 -7.98 -22.90
CA LEU A 24 3.02 -8.46 -23.94
C LEU A 24 3.62 -9.61 -24.76
N GLU A 25 4.94 -9.63 -24.94
CA GLU A 25 5.63 -10.70 -25.68
C GLU A 25 5.92 -11.92 -24.78
N THR A 26 6.31 -11.70 -23.53
CA THR A 26 6.85 -12.77 -22.66
C THR A 26 5.80 -13.44 -21.78
N ILE A 27 4.85 -12.69 -21.22
CA ILE A 27 3.88 -13.20 -20.25
C ILE A 27 2.42 -12.75 -20.50
N PRO A 28 1.93 -12.67 -21.75
CA PRO A 28 0.61 -12.08 -22.04
C PRO A 28 -0.57 -12.81 -21.41
N ASP A 29 -0.49 -14.14 -21.31
CA ASP A 29 -1.57 -15.00 -20.84
C ASP A 29 -1.44 -15.40 -19.35
N LYS A 30 -0.47 -14.81 -18.65
CA LYS A 30 -0.30 -15.00 -17.21
C LYS A 30 -1.46 -14.39 -16.45
N ASP A 31 -2.00 -15.12 -15.48
CA ASP A 31 -2.99 -14.58 -14.55
C ASP A 31 -2.27 -13.70 -13.52
N VAL A 32 -2.74 -12.46 -13.37
CA VAL A 32 -2.20 -11.47 -12.44
C VAL A 32 -3.32 -10.96 -11.53
N THR A 33 -3.01 -10.82 -10.25
CA THR A 33 -3.92 -10.19 -9.28
C THR A 33 -3.71 -8.68 -9.29
N VAL A 34 -4.76 -7.96 -9.65
CA VAL A 34 -4.75 -6.50 -9.82
C VAL A 34 -5.69 -5.88 -8.80
N ALA A 35 -5.19 -4.90 -8.05
CA ALA A 35 -6.02 -4.04 -7.22
C ALA A 35 -6.76 -3.04 -8.12
N ILE A 36 -8.07 -2.96 -7.93
CA ILE A 36 -8.97 -2.08 -8.67
C ILE A 36 -9.60 -1.10 -7.70
N THR A 37 -9.46 0.19 -8.00
CA THR A 37 -10.07 1.27 -7.21
C THR A 37 -10.78 2.27 -8.14
N PRO A 38 -11.89 2.88 -7.71
CA PRO A 38 -12.57 3.91 -8.50
C PRO A 38 -11.86 5.28 -8.45
N ASN A 39 -11.07 5.52 -7.41
CA ASN A 39 -10.48 6.81 -7.10
C ASN A 39 -8.94 6.81 -7.05
N GLY A 40 -8.30 5.64 -7.19
CA GLY A 40 -6.85 5.48 -7.16
C GLY A 40 -6.27 5.22 -5.78
N TYR A 41 -7.05 5.36 -4.71
CA TYR A 41 -6.59 5.17 -3.34
C TYR A 41 -6.92 3.75 -2.88
N ALA A 42 -5.94 2.85 -3.03
CA ALA A 42 -5.98 1.56 -2.36
C ALA A 42 -5.54 1.75 -0.90
N ASP A 43 -6.18 1.05 0.02
CA ASP A 43 -5.87 1.11 1.45
C ASP A 43 -5.88 2.57 1.95
N GLY A 44 -6.99 3.25 1.69
CA GLY A 44 -7.13 4.69 1.90
C GLY A 44 -8.51 5.07 2.44
N ILE A 45 -8.66 6.34 2.79
CA ILE A 45 -9.92 6.85 3.35
C ILE A 45 -10.88 7.23 2.23
N ALA A 46 -12.11 6.70 2.28
CA ALA A 46 -13.19 7.06 1.37
C ALA A 46 -14.47 7.41 2.13
N LYS A 47 -15.18 8.42 1.62
CA LYS A 47 -16.49 8.83 2.13
C LYS A 47 -17.58 7.97 1.54
N ILE A 48 -18.34 7.31 2.40
CA ILE A 48 -19.43 6.41 2.01
C ILE A 48 -20.73 6.95 2.59
N LYS A 49 -21.76 7.00 1.76
CA LYS A 49 -23.12 7.29 2.20
C LYS A 49 -23.79 5.99 2.64
N ILE A 50 -24.17 5.91 3.90
CA ILE A 50 -24.96 4.82 4.47
C ILE A 50 -26.23 5.46 5.03
N ASP A 51 -27.39 5.06 4.51
CA ASP A 51 -28.68 5.68 4.80
C ASP A 51 -28.66 7.20 4.57
N ASN A 52 -28.87 8.00 5.62
CA ASN A 52 -28.85 9.48 5.56
C ASN A 52 -27.49 10.09 5.99
N ASP A 53 -26.53 9.26 6.41
CA ASP A 53 -25.25 9.71 6.96
C ASP A 53 -24.11 9.50 5.96
N THR A 54 -23.09 10.35 6.03
CA THR A 54 -21.82 10.16 5.33
C THR A 54 -20.74 9.83 6.35
N LEU A 55 -20.13 8.66 6.19
CA LEU A 55 -19.11 8.13 7.08
C LEU A 55 -17.80 7.97 6.34
N ASP A 56 -16.69 8.25 7.01
CA ASP A 56 -15.36 7.94 6.51
C ASP A 56 -15.04 6.48 6.82
N PHE A 57 -14.61 5.72 5.82
CA PHE A 57 -14.15 4.34 5.95
C PHE A 57 -12.70 4.22 5.50
N PHE A 58 -11.98 3.28 6.10
CA PHE A 58 -10.78 2.74 5.49
C PHE A 58 -11.21 1.69 4.48
N VAL A 59 -10.85 1.88 3.20
CA VAL A 59 -11.33 1.04 2.10
C VAL A 59 -10.17 0.36 1.40
N MET A 60 -10.21 -0.97 1.42
CA MET A 60 -9.31 -1.84 0.67
C MET A 60 -9.75 -1.92 -0.80
N PRO A 61 -8.83 -2.15 -1.75
CA PRO A 61 -9.17 -2.30 -3.15
C PRO A 61 -10.00 -3.56 -3.43
N GLU A 62 -10.71 -3.57 -4.56
CA GLU A 62 -11.21 -4.82 -5.12
C GLU A 62 -10.04 -5.57 -5.76
N GLU A 63 -9.77 -6.81 -5.35
CA GLU A 63 -8.81 -7.65 -6.04
C GLU A 63 -9.49 -8.39 -7.19
N ARG A 64 -8.89 -8.30 -8.39
CA ARG A 64 -9.36 -8.99 -9.58
C ARG A 64 -8.21 -9.72 -10.25
N THR A 65 -8.42 -11.01 -10.51
CA THR A 65 -7.54 -11.78 -11.39
C THR A 65 -7.90 -11.48 -12.84
N MET A 66 -6.90 -11.11 -13.65
CA MET A 66 -7.04 -10.92 -15.09
C MET A 66 -5.78 -11.35 -15.83
N LYS A 67 -5.85 -11.46 -17.15
CA LYS A 67 -4.65 -11.75 -17.94
C LYS A 67 -3.72 -10.54 -17.97
N MET A 68 -2.41 -10.77 -17.95
CA MET A 68 -1.41 -9.69 -18.05
C MET A 68 -1.66 -8.80 -19.27
N LYS A 69 -2.00 -9.38 -20.43
CA LYS A 69 -2.35 -8.61 -21.62
C LYS A 69 -3.57 -7.68 -21.40
N GLU A 70 -4.55 -8.10 -20.62
CA GLU A 70 -5.74 -7.30 -20.30
C GLU A 70 -5.36 -6.15 -19.35
N PHE A 71 -4.54 -6.44 -18.33
CA PHE A 71 -3.98 -5.40 -17.45
C PHE A 71 -3.18 -4.36 -18.26
N LEU A 72 -2.29 -4.79 -19.13
CA LEU A 72 -1.47 -3.90 -19.97
C LEU A 72 -2.32 -3.11 -20.97
N GLN A 73 -3.40 -3.69 -21.52
CA GLN A 73 -4.37 -2.97 -22.34
C GLN A 73 -5.09 -1.87 -21.56
N ASN A 74 -5.44 -2.12 -20.29
CA ASN A 74 -5.99 -1.10 -19.39
C ASN A 74 -4.97 0.00 -19.05
N MET A 75 -3.67 -0.31 -19.04
CA MET A 75 -2.61 0.69 -18.91
C MET A 75 -2.41 1.52 -20.18
N LEU A 76 -2.47 0.91 -21.36
CA LEU A 76 -2.39 1.60 -22.65
C LEU A 76 -3.63 2.45 -22.94
N ASN A 77 -4.80 2.02 -22.47
CA ASN A 77 -6.07 2.71 -22.65
C ASN A 77 -6.80 2.86 -21.30
N PRO A 78 -6.31 3.76 -20.42
CA PRO A 78 -6.86 3.93 -19.08
C PRO A 78 -8.35 4.23 -19.10
N LYS A 79 -9.11 3.49 -18.30
CA LYS A 79 -10.54 3.74 -18.10
C LYS A 79 -10.74 4.85 -17.07
N GLU A 80 -11.83 5.60 -17.21
CA GLU A 80 -12.18 6.66 -16.25
C GLU A 80 -12.80 6.10 -14.96
N ASN A 81 -13.51 4.98 -15.05
CA ASN A 81 -14.31 4.42 -13.95
C ASN A 81 -13.51 3.53 -12.98
N PHE A 82 -12.33 3.07 -13.35
CA PHE A 82 -11.45 2.33 -12.46
C PHE A 82 -9.97 2.50 -12.80
N ILE A 83 -9.15 2.28 -11.78
CA ILE A 83 -7.70 2.44 -11.79
C ILE A 83 -7.09 1.11 -11.37
N CYS A 84 -6.16 0.60 -12.19
CA CYS A 84 -5.48 -0.67 -11.94
C CYS A 84 -4.11 -0.44 -11.31
N TYR A 85 -3.77 -1.31 -10.36
CA TYR A 85 -2.45 -1.38 -9.76
C TYR A 85 -2.11 -2.81 -9.34
N ILE A 86 -1.01 -3.36 -9.83
CA ILE A 86 -0.41 -4.58 -9.27
C ILE A 86 0.39 -4.14 -8.04
N GLN A 87 -0.10 -4.51 -6.86
CA GLN A 87 0.41 -4.00 -5.58
C GLN A 87 0.40 -5.01 -4.44
N ARG A 88 0.27 -6.31 -4.73
CA ARG A 88 0.20 -7.34 -3.70
C ARG A 88 1.58 -7.47 -3.02
N GLN A 89 1.65 -7.29 -1.71
CA GLN A 89 2.91 -7.12 -0.95
C GLN A 89 3.39 -8.40 -0.23
N ASN A 90 2.87 -9.56 -0.65
CA ASN A 90 3.18 -10.88 -0.07
C ASN A 90 4.09 -11.65 -1.01
N SER A 91 5.29 -11.13 -1.28
CA SER A 91 6.29 -11.81 -2.11
C SER A 91 5.80 -12.12 -3.53
N ASN A 92 4.93 -11.27 -4.09
CA ASN A 92 4.30 -11.55 -5.37
C ASN A 92 5.31 -11.69 -6.52
N LEU A 93 6.50 -11.07 -6.44
CA LEU A 93 7.52 -11.28 -7.48
C LEU A 93 8.04 -12.73 -7.46
N THR A 94 8.29 -13.29 -6.27
CA THR A 94 8.83 -14.64 -6.15
C THR A 94 7.78 -15.74 -6.22
N GLU A 95 6.54 -15.44 -5.82
CA GLU A 95 5.44 -16.41 -5.81
C GLU A 95 4.60 -16.35 -7.10
N ASP A 96 4.27 -15.15 -7.56
CA ASP A 96 3.37 -14.97 -8.69
C ASP A 96 4.15 -14.77 -10.00
N PHE A 97 5.35 -14.18 -10.01
CA PHE A 97 6.12 -13.80 -11.22
C PHE A 97 7.51 -14.48 -11.34
N GLU A 98 7.58 -15.79 -11.07
CA GLU A 98 8.85 -16.53 -11.05
C GLU A 98 9.70 -16.39 -12.31
N GLU A 99 9.08 -16.26 -13.49
CA GLU A 99 9.79 -16.08 -14.75
C GLU A 99 10.55 -14.76 -14.88
N LEU A 100 10.18 -13.75 -14.08
CA LEU A 100 10.82 -12.43 -14.08
C LEU A 100 12.03 -12.38 -13.13
N ILE A 101 12.14 -13.32 -12.21
CA ILE A 101 13.19 -13.35 -11.18
C ILE A 101 14.59 -13.27 -11.79
N GLY A 102 14.83 -13.93 -12.93
CA GLY A 102 16.13 -13.96 -13.59
C GLY A 102 16.62 -12.59 -14.12
N ASP A 103 15.76 -11.57 -14.13
CA ASP A 103 16.10 -10.23 -14.60
C ASP A 103 16.52 -9.25 -13.48
N ILE A 104 16.38 -9.65 -12.21
CA ILE A 104 16.70 -8.84 -11.03
C ILE A 104 17.74 -9.53 -10.13
N GLU A 105 18.27 -8.79 -9.15
CA GLU A 105 19.06 -9.39 -8.07
C GLU A 105 18.14 -9.81 -6.92
N ILE A 106 17.97 -11.12 -6.69
CA ILE A 106 17.16 -11.63 -5.56
C ILE A 106 17.87 -11.38 -4.24
N GLU A 107 19.18 -11.62 -4.23
CA GLU A 107 20.04 -11.46 -3.07
C GLU A 107 20.81 -10.16 -3.22
N LEU A 108 20.27 -9.08 -2.65
CA LEU A 108 21.01 -7.84 -2.47
C LEU A 108 22.09 -8.06 -1.41
N THR A 109 23.19 -8.73 -1.78
CA THR A 109 24.25 -9.16 -0.85
C THR A 109 24.70 -8.07 0.12
N TRP A 110 24.87 -6.85 -0.38
CA TRP A 110 25.21 -5.68 0.44
C TRP A 110 24.14 -5.34 1.50
N ALA A 111 22.86 -5.50 1.20
CA ALA A 111 21.77 -5.28 2.15
C ALA A 111 21.65 -6.46 3.12
N ASN A 112 21.78 -7.68 2.60
CA ASN A 112 21.72 -8.91 3.40
C ASN A 112 22.83 -8.96 4.44
N ASP A 113 24.04 -8.52 4.09
CA ASP A 113 25.17 -8.43 5.02
C ASP A 113 24.92 -7.41 6.13
N ILE A 114 24.27 -6.28 5.80
CA ILE A 114 23.95 -5.21 6.77
C ILE A 114 22.82 -5.63 7.70
N PHE A 115 21.75 -6.21 7.17
CA PHE A 115 20.60 -6.67 7.96
C PHE A 115 20.80 -8.06 8.55
N THR A 116 21.90 -8.73 8.20
CA THR A 116 22.26 -10.10 8.61
C THR A 116 21.17 -11.14 8.34
N LYS A 117 20.35 -10.90 7.31
CA LYS A 117 19.22 -11.74 6.92
C LYS A 117 18.89 -11.56 5.44
N ASN A 118 18.13 -12.51 4.89
CA ASN A 118 17.53 -12.39 3.56
C ASN A 118 16.21 -11.60 3.64
N PRO A 119 15.72 -11.03 2.53
CA PRO A 119 14.42 -10.38 2.52
C PRO A 119 13.30 -11.39 2.84
N ASP A 120 12.35 -10.99 3.68
CA ASP A 120 11.12 -11.73 3.99
C ASP A 120 10.15 -11.70 2.81
N ALA A 121 10.16 -10.60 2.05
CA ALA A 121 9.37 -10.46 0.84
C ALA A 121 10.08 -9.67 -0.25
N ILE A 122 9.81 -10.06 -1.50
CA ILE A 122 10.22 -9.32 -2.69
C ILE A 122 8.97 -9.07 -3.53
N ASN A 123 8.61 -7.79 -3.69
CA ASN A 123 7.36 -7.42 -4.34
C ASN A 123 7.60 -6.71 -5.67
N PHE A 124 6.74 -7.02 -6.64
CA PHE A 124 6.61 -6.39 -7.93
C PHE A 124 5.44 -5.41 -7.93
N TRP A 125 5.68 -4.23 -8.49
CA TRP A 125 4.73 -3.14 -8.59
C TRP A 125 4.62 -2.65 -10.03
N MET A 126 3.39 -2.53 -10.52
CA MET A 126 3.12 -1.87 -11.79
C MET A 126 1.73 -1.24 -11.81
N GLY A 127 1.61 0.05 -12.14
CA GLY A 127 0.31 0.71 -12.06
C GLY A 127 0.17 2.04 -12.80
N ASP A 128 -1.06 2.53 -12.78
CA ASP A 128 -1.47 3.82 -13.32
C ASP A 128 -0.89 4.99 -12.49
N THR A 129 -0.68 6.14 -13.13
CA THR A 129 -0.25 7.36 -12.42
C THR A 129 -1.25 7.84 -11.36
N ARG A 130 -2.53 7.49 -11.55
CA ARG A 130 -3.64 7.80 -10.63
C ARG A 130 -3.67 6.89 -9.41
N ALA A 131 -2.96 5.76 -9.42
CA ALA A 131 -2.88 4.89 -8.25
C ALA A 131 -1.93 5.50 -7.21
N VAL A 132 -2.44 5.71 -6.00
CA VAL A 132 -1.80 6.38 -4.88
C VAL A 132 -1.84 5.46 -3.67
N THR A 133 -0.69 5.26 -3.04
CA THR A 133 -0.61 4.60 -1.74
C THR A 133 -0.73 5.67 -0.65
N SER A 134 -1.76 5.56 0.18
CA SER A 134 -2.05 6.52 1.25
C SER A 134 -0.93 6.57 2.30
N MET A 135 -0.91 7.62 3.12
CA MET A 135 0.13 7.77 4.15
C MET A 135 0.03 6.64 5.18
N HIS A 136 1.10 5.86 5.33
CA HIS A 136 1.18 4.75 6.29
C HIS A 136 2.63 4.49 6.68
N LYS A 137 2.88 3.47 7.51
CA LYS A 137 4.22 3.04 7.91
C LYS A 137 4.25 1.52 7.98
N ASP A 138 5.42 0.95 7.73
CA ASP A 138 5.64 -0.49 7.77
C ASP A 138 6.64 -0.88 8.86
N PRO A 139 6.52 -2.08 9.45
CA PRO A 139 7.53 -2.65 10.34
C PRO A 139 8.69 -3.31 9.57
N TYR A 140 9.02 -2.82 8.37
CA TYR A 140 10.05 -3.39 7.49
C TYR A 140 11.13 -2.37 7.16
N GLU A 141 12.38 -2.82 7.13
CA GLU A 141 13.44 -2.13 6.41
C GLU A 141 13.21 -2.35 4.91
N ASN A 142 12.85 -1.28 4.19
CA ASN A 142 12.38 -1.39 2.81
C ASN A 142 13.44 -0.85 1.83
N ILE A 143 13.89 -1.70 0.91
CA ILE A 143 14.76 -1.33 -0.20
C ILE A 143 13.90 -1.22 -1.45
N TYR A 144 13.61 0.00 -1.91
CA TYR A 144 12.66 0.26 -2.99
C TYR A 144 13.38 0.71 -4.27
N CYS A 145 13.33 -0.13 -5.32
CA CYS A 145 14.04 0.06 -6.58
C CYS A 145 13.07 0.41 -7.71
N VAL A 146 13.33 1.50 -8.45
CA VAL A 146 12.52 1.86 -9.64
C VAL A 146 13.15 1.28 -10.89
N ILE A 147 12.41 0.41 -11.57
CA ILE A 147 12.86 -0.29 -12.79
C ILE A 147 12.53 0.52 -14.04
N ASP A 148 11.35 1.12 -14.09
CA ASP A 148 10.93 2.01 -15.18
C ASP A 148 9.99 3.11 -14.68
N GLY A 149 10.11 4.31 -15.24
CA GLY A 149 9.36 5.49 -14.80
C GLY A 149 9.98 6.20 -13.58
N TYR A 150 9.13 6.73 -12.69
CA TYR A 150 9.54 7.36 -11.44
C TYR A 150 8.50 7.17 -10.32
N LYS A 151 8.96 7.25 -9.07
CA LYS A 151 8.12 7.25 -7.85
C LYS A 151 8.39 8.52 -7.04
N ASP A 152 7.33 9.15 -6.57
CA ASP A 152 7.35 10.30 -5.67
C ASP A 152 6.89 9.88 -4.29
N PHE A 153 7.76 10.07 -3.29
CA PHE A 153 7.51 9.78 -1.89
C PHE A 153 7.38 11.07 -1.10
N ILE A 154 6.41 11.09 -0.19
CA ILE A 154 6.36 12.03 0.93
C ILE A 154 6.71 11.23 2.17
N LEU A 155 7.77 11.61 2.88
CA LEU A 155 8.30 10.89 4.04
C LEU A 155 8.18 11.75 5.30
N ILE A 156 7.78 11.15 6.42
CA ILE A 156 7.76 11.78 7.75
C ILE A 156 8.44 10.81 8.74
N PRO A 157 9.39 11.28 9.56
CA PRO A 157 10.10 10.41 10.49
C PRO A 157 9.17 9.87 11.59
N PRO A 158 9.47 8.68 12.16
CA PRO A 158 8.67 8.10 13.24
C PRO A 158 8.59 8.99 14.50
N SER A 159 9.59 9.86 14.73
CA SER A 159 9.60 10.83 15.83
C SER A 159 8.46 11.86 15.75
N ASP A 160 7.91 12.06 14.56
CA ASP A 160 6.88 13.07 14.28
C ASP A 160 5.47 12.51 14.42
N LEU A 161 5.33 11.27 14.91
CA LEU A 161 4.04 10.66 15.27
C LEU A 161 3.08 11.62 16.00
N PRO A 162 3.52 12.46 16.98
CA PRO A 162 2.61 13.41 17.63
C PRO A 162 1.94 14.44 16.70
N ASN A 163 2.51 14.66 15.51
CA ASN A 163 2.00 15.59 14.50
C ASN A 163 1.26 14.88 13.37
N VAL A 164 1.26 13.54 13.32
CA VAL A 164 0.57 12.73 12.30
C VAL A 164 -0.75 12.20 12.89
N PRO A 165 -1.91 12.75 12.49
CA PRO A 165 -3.18 12.38 13.10
C PRO A 165 -3.61 10.96 12.70
N TYR A 166 -4.08 10.20 13.69
CA TYR A 166 -4.69 8.89 13.52
C TYR A 166 -6.17 8.92 13.92
N LYS A 167 -6.98 8.12 13.24
CA LYS A 167 -8.39 7.89 13.60
C LYS A 167 -8.74 6.42 13.43
N GLN A 168 -9.75 5.98 14.19
CA GLN A 168 -10.38 4.68 14.01
C GLN A 168 -11.42 4.78 12.89
N TYR A 169 -11.28 3.94 11.88
CA TYR A 169 -12.19 3.88 10.75
C TYR A 169 -12.85 2.49 10.66
N PRO A 170 -14.15 2.41 10.36
CA PRO A 170 -14.73 1.16 9.91
C PRO A 170 -14.06 0.72 8.60
N VAL A 171 -13.83 -0.57 8.46
CA VAL A 171 -13.17 -1.17 7.30
C VAL A 171 -14.21 -1.56 6.25
N GLY A 172 -13.88 -1.38 4.98
CA GLY A 172 -14.65 -1.89 3.87
C GLY A 172 -13.77 -2.25 2.67
N VAL A 173 -14.38 -2.82 1.65
CA VAL A 173 -13.72 -3.21 0.40
C VAL A 173 -14.48 -2.61 -0.77
N PHE A 174 -13.78 -2.04 -1.74
CA PHE A 174 -14.41 -1.66 -3.00
C PHE A 174 -15.02 -2.90 -3.66
N LYS A 175 -16.23 -2.74 -4.20
CA LYS A 175 -16.91 -3.77 -4.96
C LYS A 175 -17.54 -3.14 -6.20
N ASN A 176 -17.28 -3.73 -7.35
CA ASN A 176 -18.02 -3.43 -8.56
C ASN A 176 -19.50 -3.80 -8.37
N VAL A 177 -20.38 -2.80 -8.30
CA VAL A 177 -21.84 -3.00 -8.15
C VAL A 177 -22.50 -3.06 -9.52
N THR A 178 -21.97 -2.31 -10.49
CA THR A 178 -22.36 -2.34 -11.91
C THR A 178 -21.12 -2.08 -12.76
N THR A 179 -21.19 -2.30 -14.08
CA THR A 179 -20.08 -2.05 -15.02
C THR A 179 -19.47 -0.65 -14.92
N GLU A 180 -20.21 0.34 -14.41
CA GLU A 180 -19.79 1.75 -14.32
C GLU A 180 -19.65 2.28 -12.89
N ASN A 181 -20.15 1.59 -11.85
CA ASN A 181 -20.17 2.10 -10.48
C ASN A 181 -19.58 1.13 -9.46
N TYR A 182 -18.74 1.68 -8.58
CA TYR A 182 -18.18 1.00 -7.42
C TYR A 182 -18.94 1.41 -6.16
N GLY A 183 -19.35 0.41 -5.38
CA GLY A 183 -19.77 0.58 -4.01
C GLY A 183 -18.64 0.19 -3.06
N VAL A 184 -18.92 0.32 -1.76
CA VAL A 184 -18.07 -0.23 -0.73
C VAL A 184 -18.89 -1.21 0.09
N GLU A 185 -18.37 -2.42 0.24
CA GLU A 185 -18.92 -3.44 1.11
C GLU A 185 -18.21 -3.35 2.47
N PRO A 186 -18.94 -2.99 3.56
CA PRO A 186 -18.34 -2.94 4.90
C PRO A 186 -17.90 -4.32 5.40
N SER A 187 -16.73 -4.39 6.03
CA SER A 187 -16.25 -5.58 6.74
C SER A 187 -16.92 -5.68 8.11
N LEU A 188 -17.56 -6.82 8.40
CA LEU A 188 -18.18 -7.08 9.69
C LEU A 188 -17.13 -7.40 10.76
N SER A 189 -17.38 -6.99 12.01
CA SER A 189 -16.52 -7.37 13.12
C SER A 189 -16.61 -8.87 13.41
N ARG A 190 -15.52 -9.47 13.94
CA ARG A 190 -15.49 -10.89 14.31
C ARG A 190 -16.63 -11.27 15.26
N ASP A 191 -16.91 -10.40 16.23
CA ASP A 191 -18.01 -10.59 17.18
C ASP A 191 -19.36 -10.60 16.45
N GLN A 192 -19.57 -9.72 15.48
CA GLN A 192 -20.80 -9.72 14.69
C GLN A 192 -20.94 -10.94 13.78
N ILE A 193 -19.85 -11.39 13.13
CA ILE A 193 -19.85 -12.63 12.35
C ILE A 193 -20.23 -13.82 13.24
N SER A 194 -19.70 -13.87 14.47
CA SER A 194 -20.05 -14.92 15.43
C SER A 194 -21.52 -14.88 15.85
N LEU A 195 -22.09 -13.69 16.03
CA LEU A 195 -23.51 -13.50 16.36
C LEU A 195 -24.42 -13.90 15.20
N GLU A 196 -24.07 -13.56 13.97
CA GLU A 196 -24.84 -13.93 12.77
C GLU A 196 -24.83 -15.45 12.54
N ASN A 197 -23.69 -16.10 12.76
CA ASN A 197 -23.56 -17.55 12.65
C ASN A 197 -24.27 -18.30 13.80
N ASN A 198 -24.28 -17.74 15.01
CA ASN A 198 -24.91 -18.36 16.19
C ASN A 198 -26.43 -18.08 16.31
N ARG A 199 -27.02 -17.25 15.44
CA ARG A 199 -28.49 -17.03 15.41
C ARG A 199 -29.31 -18.27 15.01
N GLN A 200 -28.67 -19.39 14.69
CA GLN A 200 -29.36 -20.69 14.56
C GLN A 200 -29.61 -21.42 15.89
N ASP A 201 -28.96 -21.05 16.99
CA ASP A 201 -29.22 -21.62 18.31
C ASP A 201 -29.70 -20.55 19.30
N ASN A 202 -30.98 -20.64 19.66
CA ASN A 202 -31.62 -19.77 20.64
C ASN A 202 -30.98 -19.96 22.03
N ASN A 203 -30.18 -18.98 22.49
CA ASN A 203 -30.31 -18.37 23.82
C ASN A 203 -29.23 -17.29 24.09
N GLU A 204 -29.74 -16.10 24.44
CA GLU A 204 -29.15 -15.07 25.31
C GLU A 204 -27.72 -14.52 25.06
N ARG A 205 -27.67 -13.27 24.60
CA ARG A 205 -26.89 -12.14 25.16
C ARG A 205 -27.33 -10.83 24.45
N LYS A 206 -28.27 -10.09 25.03
CA LYS A 206 -28.87 -8.89 24.42
C LYS A 206 -28.14 -7.56 24.72
N ASP A 207 -27.14 -7.57 25.59
CA ASP A 207 -26.61 -6.32 26.18
C ASP A 207 -25.15 -5.99 25.84
N ALA A 208 -24.50 -6.76 24.97
CA ALA A 208 -23.15 -6.41 24.49
C ALA A 208 -23.24 -5.64 23.16
N VAL A 209 -22.96 -4.33 23.21
CA VAL A 209 -22.86 -3.47 22.02
C VAL A 209 -21.45 -3.61 21.45
N PHE A 210 -21.27 -4.52 20.49
CA PHE A 210 -20.04 -4.61 19.71
C PHE A 210 -20.09 -3.62 18.53
N PRO A 211 -18.94 -3.08 18.08
CA PRO A 211 -18.91 -2.32 16.85
C PRO A 211 -19.39 -3.20 15.69
N LYS A 212 -20.31 -2.64 14.89
CA LYS A 212 -20.93 -3.37 13.78
C LYS A 212 -19.89 -3.80 12.73
N TYR A 213 -18.91 -2.94 12.52
CA TYR A 213 -17.87 -3.11 11.52
C TYR A 213 -16.53 -3.40 12.20
N GLU A 214 -15.67 -4.09 11.47
CA GLU A 214 -14.25 -4.13 11.80
C GLU A 214 -13.68 -2.71 11.82
N MET A 215 -12.83 -2.39 12.80
CA MET A 215 -12.26 -1.06 12.99
C MET A 215 -10.75 -1.12 12.83
N LEU A 216 -10.18 -0.15 12.11
CA LEU A 216 -8.74 -0.02 11.89
C LEU A 216 -8.28 1.40 12.23
N SER A 217 -7.14 1.52 12.91
CA SER A 217 -6.45 2.80 13.09
C SER A 217 -5.67 3.15 11.83
N TRP A 218 -5.96 4.29 11.22
CA TRP A 218 -5.26 4.76 10.02
C TRP A 218 -4.92 6.25 10.09
N VAL A 219 -3.94 6.66 9.29
CA VAL A 219 -3.56 8.08 9.17
C VAL A 219 -4.72 8.86 8.56
N ALA A 220 -5.12 9.92 9.24
CA ALA A 220 -6.37 10.62 9.00
C ALA A 220 -6.23 11.85 8.10
N ILE A 221 -5.01 12.13 7.61
CA ILE A 221 -4.69 13.31 6.81
C ILE A 221 -4.12 12.92 5.45
N ASP A 222 -4.58 13.62 4.41
CA ASP A 222 -3.96 13.59 3.09
C ASP A 222 -2.75 14.54 3.08
N PRO A 223 -1.51 14.04 2.98
CA PRO A 223 -0.32 14.89 2.97
C PRO A 223 -0.20 15.77 1.72
N LEU A 224 -0.94 15.48 0.63
CA LEU A 224 -0.96 16.31 -0.58
C LEU A 224 -1.85 17.55 -0.41
N ASN A 225 -2.90 17.43 0.40
CA ASN A 225 -3.85 18.51 0.66
C ASN A 225 -4.29 18.47 2.14
N PRO A 226 -3.38 18.82 3.07
CA PRO A 226 -3.65 18.68 4.50
C PRO A 226 -4.72 19.67 4.97
N ASP A 227 -5.78 19.16 5.61
CA ASP A 227 -6.76 20.01 6.30
C ASP A 227 -6.21 20.46 7.65
N LEU A 228 -5.48 21.58 7.64
CA LEU A 228 -4.87 22.16 8.84
C LEU A 228 -5.89 22.81 9.78
N ASN A 229 -7.13 23.03 9.35
CA ASN A 229 -8.18 23.46 10.28
C ASN A 229 -8.60 22.29 11.17
N LEU A 230 -8.68 21.09 10.59
CA LEU A 230 -9.02 19.86 11.32
C LEU A 230 -7.81 19.28 12.07
N TYR A 231 -6.61 19.37 11.50
CA TYR A 231 -5.37 18.81 12.05
C TYR A 231 -4.23 19.84 12.10
N PRO A 232 -4.36 20.91 12.92
CA PRO A 232 -3.34 21.98 12.97
C PRO A 232 -1.96 21.49 13.42
N GLY A 233 -1.89 20.38 14.17
CA GLY A 233 -0.62 19.78 14.60
C GLY A 233 0.27 19.35 13.43
N PHE A 234 -0.31 19.01 12.27
CA PHE A 234 0.45 18.55 11.11
C PHE A 234 1.37 19.63 10.53
N GLU A 235 1.10 20.92 10.77
CA GLU A 235 1.99 22.02 10.36
C GLU A 235 3.38 21.90 10.99
N LYS A 236 3.51 21.19 12.11
CA LYS A 236 4.78 20.95 12.81
C LYS A 236 5.51 19.69 12.33
N ALA A 237 4.91 18.90 11.43
CA ALA A 237 5.55 17.70 10.91
C ALA A 237 6.70 18.04 9.97
N ASN A 238 7.81 17.33 10.10
CA ASN A 238 8.95 17.40 9.21
C ASN A 238 8.68 16.53 7.99
N VAL A 239 8.28 17.16 6.89
CA VAL A 239 7.91 16.50 5.64
C VAL A 239 9.07 16.54 4.65
N TYR A 240 9.47 15.37 4.15
CA TYR A 240 10.52 15.21 3.15
C TYR A 240 9.92 14.72 1.82
N ASN A 241 10.16 15.44 0.73
CA ASN A 241 9.73 15.05 -0.60
C ASN A 241 10.89 14.42 -1.36
N VAL A 242 10.70 13.22 -1.89
CA VAL A 242 11.74 12.42 -2.54
C VAL A 242 11.22 11.88 -3.86
N ARG A 243 12.00 12.04 -4.94
CA ARG A 243 11.76 11.35 -6.20
C ARG A 243 12.82 10.29 -6.45
N LEU A 244 12.38 9.06 -6.73
CA LEU A 244 13.20 8.01 -7.32
C LEU A 244 12.96 7.97 -8.82
N ASN A 245 14.04 7.99 -9.60
CA ASN A 245 13.97 7.78 -11.04
C ASN A 245 14.37 6.35 -11.39
N LYS A 246 14.11 5.94 -12.64
CA LYS A 246 14.64 4.70 -13.22
C LYS A 246 16.11 4.44 -12.85
N GLY A 247 16.36 3.29 -12.24
CA GLY A 247 17.67 2.85 -11.77
C GLY A 247 18.02 3.25 -10.33
N ASP A 248 17.27 4.17 -9.72
CA ASP A 248 17.49 4.60 -8.34
C ASP A 248 16.87 3.61 -7.35
N CYS A 249 17.46 3.58 -6.15
CA CYS A 249 16.97 2.83 -5.00
C CYS A 249 16.79 3.76 -3.79
N LEU A 250 15.68 3.60 -3.05
CA LEU A 250 15.46 4.21 -1.74
C LEU A 250 15.64 3.15 -0.67
N TYR A 251 16.53 3.37 0.29
CA TYR A 251 16.37 2.78 1.61
C TYR A 251 15.34 3.60 2.37
N LEU A 252 14.17 3.00 2.63
CA LEU A 252 13.08 3.53 3.44
C LEU A 252 13.10 2.77 4.78
N PRO A 253 13.56 3.41 5.88
CA PRO A 253 13.73 2.71 7.14
C PRO A 253 12.39 2.32 7.77
N SER A 254 12.44 1.29 8.61
CA SER A 254 11.28 0.85 9.38
C SER A 254 10.61 2.00 10.15
N LEU A 255 9.28 1.93 10.21
CA LEU A 255 8.37 2.87 10.88
C LEU A 255 8.32 4.30 10.30
N TRP A 256 9.03 4.57 9.19
CA TRP A 256 8.87 5.84 8.50
C TRP A 256 7.50 5.92 7.83
N PHE A 257 6.81 7.03 8.12
CA PHE A 257 5.59 7.38 7.43
C PHE A 257 5.91 7.71 6.00
N HIS A 258 5.17 7.11 5.07
CA HIS A 258 5.35 7.35 3.66
C HIS A 258 4.04 7.31 2.89
N HIS A 259 3.94 8.22 1.92
CA HIS A 259 2.86 8.28 0.93
C HIS A 259 3.51 8.26 -0.46
N VAL A 260 2.93 7.48 -1.39
CA VAL A 260 3.60 7.16 -2.66
C VAL A 260 2.71 7.48 -3.86
N ARG A 261 3.30 8.21 -4.81
CA ARG A 261 2.79 8.47 -6.16
C ARG A 261 3.76 7.95 -7.21
N GLN A 262 3.30 7.83 -8.44
CA GLN A 262 4.10 7.25 -9.53
C GLN A 262 3.79 7.85 -10.89
N SER A 263 4.73 7.72 -11.82
CA SER A 263 4.47 7.93 -13.24
C SER A 263 3.52 6.88 -13.80
N HIS A 264 2.91 7.16 -14.95
CA HIS A 264 2.06 6.18 -15.62
C HIS A 264 2.88 4.95 -16.03
N CYS A 265 2.32 3.75 -15.84
CA CYS A 265 2.98 2.47 -16.10
C CYS A 265 4.32 2.30 -15.37
N CYS A 266 4.52 2.97 -14.23
CA CYS A 266 5.74 2.83 -13.44
C CYS A 266 5.93 1.36 -13.03
N ILE A 267 7.16 0.86 -13.14
CA ILE A 267 7.53 -0.49 -12.71
C ILE A 267 8.55 -0.36 -11.57
N ALA A 268 8.31 -1.04 -10.46
CA ALA A 268 9.21 -1.05 -9.32
C ALA A 268 9.29 -2.44 -8.68
N VAL A 269 10.41 -2.68 -8.00
CA VAL A 269 10.62 -3.86 -7.16
C VAL A 269 11.03 -3.37 -5.78
N ASN A 270 10.51 -3.98 -4.73
CA ASN A 270 10.98 -3.68 -3.39
C ASN A 270 11.30 -4.96 -2.61
N TYR A 271 12.22 -4.83 -1.65
CA TYR A 271 12.67 -5.89 -0.76
C TYR A 271 12.34 -5.48 0.66
N TRP A 272 11.62 -6.32 1.37
CA TRP A 272 11.28 -6.13 2.77
C TRP A 272 12.09 -7.05 3.65
N TYR A 273 12.75 -6.46 4.63
CA TYR A 273 13.44 -7.15 5.71
C TYR A 273 12.74 -6.77 7.01
N ASP A 274 12.27 -7.74 7.78
CA ASP A 274 11.58 -7.49 9.05
C ASP A 274 12.50 -6.66 9.96
N MET A 275 11.93 -5.66 10.62
CA MET A 275 12.73 -4.77 11.44
C MET A 275 13.28 -5.51 12.66
N GLU A 276 14.39 -5.01 13.21
CA GLU A 276 14.81 -5.42 14.55
C GLU A 276 13.89 -4.76 15.59
N TYR A 277 13.22 -5.56 16.41
CA TYR A 277 12.36 -5.10 17.51
C TYR A 277 13.21 -4.70 18.74
N ASP A 278 14.05 -3.69 18.55
CA ASP A 278 15.01 -3.21 19.53
C ASP A 278 14.47 -2.01 20.35
N ILE A 279 15.37 -1.29 21.02
CA ILE A 279 15.01 -0.13 21.84
C ILE A 279 14.25 0.96 21.07
N LYS A 280 14.50 1.13 19.75
CA LYS A 280 13.79 2.12 18.92
C LYS A 280 12.31 1.76 18.81
N TYR A 281 12.00 0.47 18.66
CA TYR A 281 10.62 -0.01 18.62
C TYR A 281 9.92 0.24 19.96
N CYS A 282 10.58 -0.08 21.08
CA CYS A 282 10.04 0.20 22.42
C CYS A 282 9.75 1.69 22.62
N TYR A 283 10.66 2.58 22.22
CA TYR A 283 10.44 4.02 22.27
C TYR A 283 9.29 4.48 21.35
N TYR A 284 9.19 3.91 20.15
CA TYR A 284 8.09 4.21 19.25
C TYR A 284 6.73 3.82 19.86
N LYS A 285 6.62 2.62 20.44
CA LYS A 285 5.40 2.15 21.12
C LYS A 285 5.06 2.99 22.34
N MET A 286 6.06 3.45 23.10
CA MET A 286 5.85 4.41 24.18
C MET A 286 5.28 5.73 23.65
N LEU A 287 5.87 6.29 22.58
CA LEU A 287 5.39 7.52 21.95
C LEU A 287 3.95 7.37 21.44
N GLU A 288 3.64 6.26 20.78
CA GLU A 288 2.30 5.92 20.29
C GLU A 288 1.28 5.89 21.42
N SER A 289 1.58 5.22 22.54
CA SER A 289 0.71 5.20 23.73
C SER A 289 0.51 6.58 24.34
N LEU A 290 1.49 7.49 24.26
CA LEU A 290 1.36 8.85 24.76
C LEU A 290 0.52 9.76 23.85
N CYS A 291 0.45 9.45 22.55
CA CYS A 291 -0.33 10.21 21.56
C CYS A 291 -1.81 9.80 21.46
N ILE A 292 -2.18 8.62 21.99
CA ILE A 292 -3.55 8.06 21.89
C ILE A 292 -4.52 8.61 22.97
N ASN A 293 -4.05 9.48 23.89
CA ASN A 293 -4.87 10.12 24.94
C ASN A 293 -5.53 11.43 24.50
#